data_AF-A0A961G6K8-F1
#
_entry.id   AF-A0A961G6K8-F1
#
_cell.length_a   1.000
_cell.length_b   1.000
_cell.length_c   1.000
_cell.angle_alpha   90.00
_cell.angle_beta   90.00
_cell.angle_gamma   90.00
#
_symmetry.space_group_name_H-M   'P 1'
#
loop_
_entity.id
_entity.type
_entity.pdbx_description
1 polymer ?
#
loop_
_entity_poly.entity_id
_entity_poly.type
_entity_poly.pdbx_seq_one_letter_code
_entity_poly.pdbx_strand_id
1 'polypeptide(L)'
;MSVEHDIGDADDGSAVTRIRRGGMKRGAMSGFATGLFSIPEGMAYAQLAGVDPVFGLYSGMVASFVAALTTGTILMISTLTSAIALTMGSVLDEAGIGSDALPRALFTITFLTGAVMLVMGLLRMGGLVDFVSNAVMTGFVLGASLLILIGELGDFSGYDPSGSNKLTETIDWIANLGSWDLTTTLVAVVTVAIVVVLKLVPATERFSSVIALIVVSAGVTLIGPESVAVVRDIAEIPNSLPMPMLPDFSLVPDLALGSVSVALVALVQGAGI
;
A
#
# COMPACT_ATOMS: atom_id res chain seq x y z
N MET A 1 -15.19 36.11 -11.46
CA MET A 1 -16.39 36.02 -12.31
C MET A 1 -15.91 35.69 -13.71
N SER A 2 -16.41 34.58 -14.27
CA SER A 2 -16.09 34.01 -15.60
C SER A 2 -14.94 32.99 -15.67
N VAL A 3 -15.10 31.83 -15.02
CA VAL A 3 -14.46 30.55 -15.41
C VAL A 3 -15.50 29.41 -15.48
N GLU A 4 -16.80 29.72 -15.47
CA GLU A 4 -17.87 28.72 -15.30
C GLU A 4 -18.66 28.40 -16.56
N HIS A 5 -18.10 28.65 -17.74
CA HIS A 5 -18.83 28.46 -19.00
C HIS A 5 -18.01 27.67 -20.04
N ASP A 6 -17.51 26.49 -19.66
CA ASP A 6 -16.98 25.53 -20.65
C ASP A 6 -17.07 24.07 -20.18
N ILE A 7 -18.26 23.67 -19.68
CA ILE A 7 -18.56 22.29 -19.25
C ILE A 7 -19.70 21.69 -20.09
N GLY A 8 -19.74 22.02 -21.38
CA GLY A 8 -20.86 21.64 -22.23
C GLY A 8 -20.54 21.53 -23.70
N ASP A 9 -19.44 20.87 -24.09
CA ASP A 9 -19.32 20.25 -25.43
C ASP A 9 -18.07 19.36 -25.62
N ALA A 10 -17.75 18.50 -24.64
CA ALA A 10 -16.69 17.51 -24.82
C ALA A 10 -17.25 16.23 -25.45
N ASP A 11 -17.33 16.23 -26.78
CA ASP A 11 -17.46 15.05 -27.62
C ASP A 11 -16.42 13.97 -27.20
N ASP A 12 -16.94 12.90 -26.58
CA ASP A 12 -16.24 11.79 -25.91
C ASP A 12 -15.23 11.06 -26.84
N GLY A 13 -15.38 11.19 -28.16
CA GLY A 13 -14.44 10.64 -29.14
C GLY A 13 -13.15 11.45 -29.35
N SER A 14 -13.19 12.77 -29.09
CA SER A 14 -12.10 13.68 -29.46
C SER A 14 -10.99 13.78 -28.39
N ALA A 15 -11.33 13.56 -27.11
CA ALA A 15 -10.38 13.60 -26.00
C ALA A 15 -9.47 12.35 -25.99
N VAL A 16 -10.04 11.17 -26.20
CA VAL A 16 -9.30 9.88 -26.23
C VAL A 16 -8.30 9.85 -27.40
N THR A 17 -8.67 10.43 -28.54
CA THR A 17 -7.82 10.44 -29.74
C THR A 17 -6.65 11.42 -29.62
N ARG A 18 -6.79 12.51 -28.85
CA ARG A 18 -5.74 13.52 -28.65
C ARG A 18 -4.60 13.03 -27.74
N ILE A 19 -4.90 12.11 -26.82
CA ILE A 19 -3.90 11.49 -25.92
C ILE A 19 -3.02 10.48 -26.69
N ARG A 20 -3.54 9.84 -27.75
CA ARG A 20 -2.93 8.68 -28.42
C ARG A 20 -1.66 8.96 -29.24
N ARG A 21 -1.36 10.20 -29.65
CA ARG A 21 -0.18 10.51 -30.48
C ARG A 21 0.87 11.44 -29.84
N GLY A 22 0.48 12.25 -28.85
CA GLY A 22 1.41 13.08 -28.06
C GLY A 22 1.69 12.55 -26.65
N GLY A 23 0.93 11.54 -26.19
CA GLY A 23 0.93 11.05 -24.81
C GLY A 23 1.92 9.93 -24.50
N MET A 24 2.50 9.23 -25.47
CA MET A 24 3.36 8.06 -25.20
C MET A 24 4.58 8.42 -24.33
N LYS A 25 5.27 9.52 -24.64
CA LYS A 25 6.43 9.98 -23.86
C LYS A 25 6.03 10.45 -22.45
N ARG A 26 4.89 11.15 -22.35
CA ARG A 26 4.37 11.64 -21.06
C ARG A 26 3.85 10.49 -20.19
N GLY A 27 3.19 9.50 -20.79
CA GLY A 27 2.71 8.29 -20.14
C GLY A 27 3.86 7.40 -19.68
N ALA A 28 4.90 7.21 -20.51
CA ALA A 28 6.09 6.47 -20.10
C ALA A 28 6.82 7.15 -18.93
N MET A 29 6.99 8.48 -18.98
CA MET A 29 7.64 9.22 -17.90
C MET A 29 6.81 9.23 -16.61
N SER A 30 5.48 9.35 -16.73
CA SER A 30 4.56 9.25 -15.59
C SER A 30 4.61 7.85 -14.99
N GLY A 31 4.46 6.80 -15.80
CA GLY A 31 4.48 5.42 -15.33
C GLY A 31 5.81 5.03 -14.70
N PHE A 32 6.92 5.53 -15.22
CA PHE A 32 8.24 5.33 -14.61
C PHE A 32 8.33 6.00 -13.23
N ALA A 33 7.85 7.25 -13.10
CA ALA A 33 7.83 7.96 -11.83
C ALA A 33 6.93 7.25 -10.80
N THR A 34 5.73 6.84 -11.20
CA THR A 34 4.80 6.13 -10.31
C THR A 34 5.35 4.76 -9.93
N GLY A 35 5.92 4.01 -10.88
CA GLY A 35 6.52 2.70 -10.61
C GLY A 35 7.71 2.76 -9.65
N LEU A 36 8.53 3.81 -9.75
CA LEU A 36 9.64 4.02 -8.81
C LEU A 36 9.13 4.32 -7.38
N PHE A 37 7.99 4.99 -7.25
CA PHE A 37 7.35 5.26 -5.97
C PHE A 37 6.69 4.00 -5.38
N SER A 38 6.12 3.14 -6.21
CA SER A 38 5.44 1.92 -5.76
C SER A 38 6.38 0.87 -5.14
N ILE A 39 7.69 0.94 -5.40
CA ILE A 39 8.67 0.00 -4.81
C ILE A 39 8.78 0.17 -3.28
N PRO A 40 9.18 1.33 -2.73
CA PRO A 40 9.24 1.54 -1.29
C PRO A 40 7.86 1.48 -0.63
N GLU A 41 6.85 1.99 -1.30
CA GLU A 41 5.46 1.96 -0.82
C GLU A 41 4.96 0.52 -0.62
N GLY A 42 5.19 -0.36 -1.60
CA GLY A 42 4.79 -1.76 -1.50
C GLY A 42 5.52 -2.51 -0.39
N MET A 43 6.82 -2.24 -0.20
CA MET A 43 7.60 -2.82 0.91
C MET A 43 7.08 -2.38 2.28
N ALA A 44 6.74 -1.09 2.44
CA ALA A 44 6.16 -0.57 3.68
C ALA A 44 4.80 -1.22 3.96
N TYR A 45 3.93 -1.36 2.96
CA TYR A 45 2.63 -2.02 3.15
C TYR A 45 2.73 -3.52 3.49
N ALA A 46 3.73 -4.23 2.97
CA ALA A 46 3.98 -5.61 3.40
C ALA A 46 4.39 -5.69 4.88
N GLN A 47 5.28 -4.80 5.33
CA GLN A 47 5.66 -4.73 6.75
C GLN A 47 4.49 -4.36 7.65
N LEU A 48 3.64 -3.41 7.22
CA LEU A 48 2.41 -3.07 7.93
C LEU A 48 1.43 -4.25 8.05
N ALA A 49 1.47 -5.19 7.11
CA ALA A 49 0.69 -6.43 7.17
C ALA A 49 1.38 -7.55 7.97
N GLY A 50 2.56 -7.31 8.55
CA GLY A 50 3.34 -8.30 9.29
C GLY A 50 4.00 -9.36 8.41
N VAL A 51 4.24 -9.07 7.14
CA VAL A 51 4.84 -10.02 6.18
C VAL A 51 6.10 -9.46 5.53
N ASP A 52 6.93 -10.34 4.98
CA ASP A 52 8.19 -9.93 4.37
C ASP A 52 7.97 -8.87 3.26
N PRO A 53 8.78 -7.80 3.22
CA PRO A 53 8.74 -6.75 2.20
C PRO A 53 8.68 -7.25 0.75
N VAL A 54 9.25 -8.43 0.51
CA VAL A 54 9.31 -9.11 -0.79
C VAL A 54 7.91 -9.37 -1.37
N PHE A 55 6.94 -9.75 -0.53
CA PHE A 55 5.56 -10.00 -0.99
C PHE A 55 4.85 -8.70 -1.43
N GLY A 56 5.20 -7.57 -0.85
CA GLY A 56 4.74 -6.25 -1.29
C GLY A 56 5.24 -5.89 -2.69
N LEU A 57 6.52 -6.17 -2.96
CA LEU A 57 7.11 -5.96 -4.28
C LEU A 57 6.47 -6.88 -5.33
N TYR A 58 6.28 -8.17 -5.00
CA TYR A 58 5.67 -9.14 -5.91
C TYR A 58 4.22 -8.83 -6.23
N SER A 59 3.42 -8.50 -5.21
CA SER A 59 2.01 -8.14 -5.41
C SER A 59 1.89 -6.86 -6.25
N GLY A 60 2.73 -5.84 -6.02
CA GLY A 60 2.70 -4.61 -6.81
C GLY A 60 3.04 -4.85 -8.27
N MET A 61 4.11 -5.60 -8.55
CA MET A 61 4.51 -5.93 -9.91
C MET A 61 3.43 -6.71 -10.66
N VAL A 62 2.89 -7.76 -10.06
CA VAL A 62 1.90 -8.63 -10.71
C VAL A 62 0.55 -7.93 -10.84
N ALA A 63 0.08 -7.26 -9.78
CA ALA A 63 -1.21 -6.57 -9.80
C ALA A 63 -1.22 -5.41 -10.80
N SER A 64 -0.17 -4.57 -10.83
CA SER A 64 -0.12 -3.46 -11.78
C SER A 64 -0.01 -3.96 -13.23
N PHE A 65 0.69 -5.07 -13.49
CA PHE A 65 0.74 -5.68 -14.82
C PHE A 65 -0.63 -6.22 -15.27
N VAL A 66 -1.30 -6.98 -14.40
CA VAL A 66 -2.64 -7.54 -14.70
C VAL A 66 -3.68 -6.42 -14.84
N ALA A 67 -3.64 -5.40 -13.98
CA ALA A 67 -4.51 -4.24 -14.07
C ALA A 67 -4.28 -3.46 -15.37
N ALA A 68 -3.04 -3.24 -15.78
CA ALA A 68 -2.76 -2.55 -17.05
C ALA A 68 -3.33 -3.27 -18.28
N LEU A 69 -3.50 -4.60 -18.23
CA LEU A 69 -4.10 -5.39 -19.31
C LEU A 69 -5.64 -5.43 -19.24
N THR A 70 -6.21 -5.32 -18.03
CA THR A 70 -7.64 -5.58 -17.78
C THR A 70 -8.46 -4.29 -17.62
N THR A 71 -7.83 -3.20 -17.18
CA THR A 71 -8.50 -1.94 -16.88
C THR A 71 -8.97 -1.24 -18.15
N GLY A 72 -10.26 -0.88 -18.20
CA GLY A 72 -10.88 -0.20 -19.34
C GLY A 72 -10.62 1.31 -19.42
N THR A 73 -10.01 1.90 -18.39
CA THR A 73 -9.86 3.35 -18.23
C THR A 73 -8.40 3.77 -18.11
N ILE A 74 -7.96 4.74 -18.92
CA ILE A 74 -6.58 5.26 -18.92
C ILE A 74 -6.23 6.12 -17.70
N LEU A 75 -7.22 6.51 -16.89
CA LEU A 75 -7.07 7.39 -15.72
C LEU A 75 -6.89 6.63 -14.40
N MET A 76 -7.19 5.32 -14.38
CA MET A 76 -7.18 4.53 -13.15
C MET A 76 -5.81 3.86 -12.98
N ILE A 77 -5.19 4.06 -11.81
CA ILE A 77 -3.95 3.41 -11.41
C ILE A 77 -4.29 2.38 -10.34
N SER A 78 -3.87 1.13 -10.53
CA SER A 78 -4.01 0.07 -9.53
C SER A 78 -2.69 -0.07 -8.77
N THR A 79 -2.73 0.24 -7.48
CA THR A 79 -1.61 0.11 -6.53
C THR A 79 -2.04 -0.66 -5.30
N LEU A 80 -1.07 -1.06 -4.49
CA LEU A 80 -1.35 -1.55 -3.13
C LEU A 80 -1.96 -0.42 -2.31
N THR A 81 -2.79 -0.79 -1.33
CA THR A 81 -3.31 0.15 -0.34
C THR A 81 -3.09 -0.37 1.07
N SER A 82 -2.82 0.55 1.99
CA SER A 82 -2.63 0.25 3.41
C SER A 82 -3.80 -0.49 4.03
N ALA A 83 -5.04 -0.13 3.69
CA ALA A 83 -6.21 -0.76 4.30
C ALA A 83 -6.38 -2.23 3.86
N ILE A 84 -6.05 -2.57 2.61
CA ILE A 84 -6.02 -3.98 2.17
C ILE A 84 -4.90 -4.73 2.91
N ALA A 85 -3.71 -4.13 3.01
CA ALA A 85 -2.57 -4.73 3.70
C ALA A 85 -2.87 -5.02 5.18
N LEU A 86 -3.38 -4.02 5.91
CA LEU A 86 -3.73 -4.14 7.33
C LEU A 86 -4.86 -5.14 7.56
N THR A 87 -5.90 -5.14 6.72
CA THR A 87 -6.99 -6.11 6.82
C THR A 87 -6.47 -7.52 6.57
N MET A 88 -5.61 -7.71 5.56
CA MET A 88 -5.00 -9.00 5.27
C MET A 88 -4.12 -9.49 6.43
N GLY A 89 -3.28 -8.62 7.00
CA GLY A 89 -2.47 -8.95 8.19
C GLY A 89 -3.33 -9.41 9.35
N SER A 90 -4.39 -8.66 9.69
CA SER A 90 -5.31 -9.03 10.77
C SER A 90 -6.01 -10.38 10.56
N VAL A 91 -6.37 -10.72 9.32
CA VAL A 91 -6.98 -12.02 9.00
C VAL A 91 -5.97 -13.16 9.16
N LEU A 92 -4.71 -12.94 8.79
CA LEU A 92 -3.65 -13.95 8.93
C LEU A 92 -3.31 -14.19 10.40
N ASP A 93 -3.25 -13.13 11.20
CA ASP A 93 -3.04 -13.19 12.64
C ASP A 93 -4.17 -13.96 13.33
N GLU A 94 -5.44 -13.66 12.98
CA GLU A 94 -6.60 -14.35 13.53
C GLU A 94 -6.66 -15.83 13.13
N ALA A 95 -6.22 -16.16 11.91
CA ALA A 95 -6.12 -17.54 11.43
C ALA A 95 -4.95 -18.32 12.08
N GLY A 96 -4.08 -17.68 12.85
CA GLY A 96 -3.01 -18.32 13.61
C GLY A 96 -1.99 -19.05 12.72
N ILE A 97 -1.73 -18.53 11.52
CA ILE A 97 -0.92 -19.21 10.52
C ILE A 97 0.56 -19.12 10.90
N GLY A 98 1.19 -20.27 11.14
CA GLY A 98 2.61 -20.35 11.42
C GLY A 98 3.49 -19.88 10.25
N SER A 99 4.70 -19.43 10.55
CA SER A 99 5.68 -18.90 9.57
C SER A 99 5.91 -19.81 8.36
N ASP A 100 5.85 -21.14 8.55
CA ASP A 100 6.07 -22.14 7.49
C ASP A 100 4.91 -22.25 6.47
N ALA A 101 3.72 -21.79 6.87
CA ALA A 101 2.53 -21.78 6.02
C ALA A 101 2.18 -20.38 5.50
N LEU A 102 2.84 -19.33 5.99
CA LEU A 102 2.57 -17.93 5.63
C LEU A 102 2.60 -17.67 4.12
N PRO A 103 3.60 -18.12 3.34
CA PRO A 103 3.59 -17.88 1.89
C PRO A 103 2.39 -18.53 1.20
N ARG A 104 2.05 -19.77 1.57
CA ARG A 104 0.89 -20.49 1.01
C ARG A 104 -0.41 -19.81 1.38
N ALA A 105 -0.55 -19.36 2.62
CA ALA A 105 -1.71 -18.64 3.08
C ALA A 105 -1.92 -17.31 2.33
N LEU A 106 -0.84 -16.56 2.09
CA LEU A 106 -0.88 -15.33 1.30
C LEU A 106 -1.37 -15.56 -0.12
N PHE A 107 -0.90 -16.62 -0.78
CA PHE A 107 -1.40 -17.01 -2.10
C PHE A 107 -2.86 -17.46 -2.07
N THR A 108 -3.26 -18.27 -1.07
CA THR A 108 -4.64 -18.74 -0.91
C THR A 108 -5.61 -17.59 -0.66
N ILE A 109 -5.32 -16.69 0.29
CA ILE A 109 -6.20 -15.56 0.59
C ILE A 109 -6.29 -14.60 -0.60
N THR A 110 -5.19 -14.34 -1.31
CA THR A 110 -5.19 -13.51 -2.53
C THR A 110 -6.07 -14.13 -3.61
N PHE A 111 -5.94 -15.44 -3.82
CA PHE A 111 -6.74 -16.17 -4.80
C PHE A 111 -8.24 -16.15 -4.44
N LEU A 112 -8.60 -16.43 -3.18
CA LEU A 112 -9.97 -16.40 -2.69
C LEU A 112 -10.56 -14.99 -2.79
N THR A 113 -9.81 -13.98 -2.38
CA THR A 113 -10.18 -12.56 -2.45
C THR A 113 -10.49 -12.16 -3.89
N GLY A 114 -9.63 -12.53 -4.84
CA GLY A 114 -9.86 -12.29 -6.28
C GLY A 114 -11.07 -13.06 -6.82
N ALA A 115 -11.29 -14.30 -6.39
CA ALA A 115 -12.47 -15.08 -6.76
C ALA A 115 -13.77 -14.44 -6.25
N VAL A 116 -13.79 -13.96 -5.00
CA VAL A 116 -14.93 -13.24 -4.41
C VAL A 116 -15.21 -11.96 -5.18
N MET A 117 -14.18 -11.15 -5.48
CA MET A 117 -14.33 -9.94 -6.30
C MET A 117 -14.89 -10.25 -7.68
N LEU A 118 -14.40 -11.32 -8.33
CA LEU A 118 -14.88 -11.74 -9.64
C LEU A 118 -16.35 -12.13 -9.57
N VAL A 119 -16.77 -12.91 -8.57
CA VAL A 119 -18.17 -13.27 -8.36
C VAL A 119 -19.04 -12.03 -8.13
N MET A 120 -18.62 -11.10 -7.26
CA MET A 120 -19.36 -9.85 -7.02
C MET A 120 -19.46 -8.99 -8.30
N GLY A 121 -18.39 -8.94 -9.09
CA GLY A 121 -18.37 -8.26 -10.39
C GLY A 121 -19.33 -8.88 -11.40
N LEU A 122 -19.37 -10.22 -11.49
CA LEU A 122 -20.31 -10.95 -12.35
C LEU A 122 -21.77 -10.74 -11.93
N LEU A 123 -22.02 -10.64 -10.61
CA LEU A 123 -23.34 -10.33 -10.06
C LEU A 123 -23.71 -8.84 -10.19
N ARG A 124 -22.84 -8.01 -10.79
CA ARG A 124 -23.01 -6.56 -10.95
C ARG A 124 -23.28 -5.84 -9.62
N MET A 125 -22.66 -6.32 -8.54
CA MET A 125 -22.77 -5.70 -7.21
C MET A 125 -22.01 -4.37 -7.08
N GLY A 126 -21.37 -3.87 -8.15
CA GLY A 126 -20.72 -2.55 -8.15
C GLY A 126 -21.66 -1.42 -7.73
N GLY A 127 -22.94 -1.48 -8.12
CA GLY A 127 -23.93 -0.48 -7.73
C GLY A 127 -24.28 -0.48 -6.24
N LEU A 128 -23.94 -1.53 -5.46
CA LEU A 128 -24.10 -1.49 -4.00
C LEU A 128 -23.10 -0.53 -3.34
N VAL A 129 -21.94 -0.31 -3.96
CA VAL A 129 -20.90 0.56 -3.39
C VAL A 129 -21.31 2.03 -3.49
N ASP A 130 -22.13 2.39 -4.49
CA ASP A 130 -22.71 3.74 -4.63
C ASP A 130 -23.64 4.13 -3.46
N PHE A 131 -24.13 3.15 -2.67
CA PHE A 131 -24.97 3.41 -1.50
C PHE A 131 -24.16 3.64 -0.22
N VAL A 132 -22.83 3.56 -0.26
CA VAL A 132 -21.98 3.88 0.89
C VAL A 132 -21.96 5.41 1.07
N SER A 133 -22.52 5.88 2.18
CA SER A 133 -22.58 7.32 2.44
C SER A 133 -21.18 7.94 2.57
N ASN A 134 -21.04 9.21 2.18
CA ASN A 134 -19.81 10.00 2.36
C ASN A 134 -19.31 10.00 3.81
N ALA A 135 -20.22 9.93 4.79
CA ALA A 135 -19.86 9.86 6.21
C ALA A 135 -19.13 8.56 6.57
N VAL A 136 -19.56 7.43 6.00
CA VAL A 136 -18.91 6.12 6.22
C VAL A 136 -17.54 6.09 5.55
N MET A 137 -17.42 6.59 4.32
CA MET A 137 -16.14 6.69 3.61
C MET A 137 -15.14 7.56 4.37
N THR A 138 -15.59 8.72 4.86
CA THR A 138 -14.74 9.63 5.65
C THR A 138 -14.28 8.96 6.94
N GLY A 139 -15.17 8.28 7.67
CA GLY A 139 -14.81 7.53 8.87
C GLY A 139 -13.82 6.39 8.60
N PHE A 140 -14.01 5.65 7.50
CA PHE A 140 -13.11 4.60 7.07
C PHE A 140 -11.71 5.12 6.74
N VAL A 141 -11.61 6.21 5.96
CA VAL A 141 -10.31 6.83 5.61
C VAL A 141 -9.60 7.36 6.86
N LEU A 142 -10.32 7.99 7.80
CA LEU A 142 -9.75 8.43 9.08
C LEU A 142 -9.25 7.25 9.92
N GLY A 143 -10.02 6.17 10.00
CA GLY A 143 -9.63 4.95 10.69
C GLY A 143 -8.39 4.30 10.08
N ALA A 144 -8.36 4.16 8.74
CA ALA A 144 -7.20 3.64 8.02
C ALA A 144 -5.97 4.54 8.22
N SER A 145 -6.14 5.87 8.19
CA SER A 145 -5.05 6.82 8.45
C SER A 145 -4.47 6.65 9.85
N LEU A 146 -5.33 6.49 10.86
CA LEU A 146 -4.88 6.24 12.23
C LEU A 146 -4.15 4.90 12.36
N LEU A 147 -4.65 3.86 11.70
CA LEU A 147 -4.06 2.52 11.74
C LEU A 147 -2.68 2.49 11.07
N ILE A 148 -2.48 3.24 9.99
CA ILE A 148 -1.15 3.46 9.39
C ILE A 148 -0.22 4.15 10.39
N LEU A 149 -0.66 5.24 11.02
CA LEU A 149 0.16 5.96 11.99
C LEU A 149 0.58 5.07 13.16
N ILE A 150 -0.32 4.21 13.64
CA ILE A 150 -0.02 3.25 14.70
C ILE A 150 0.96 2.17 14.21
N GLY A 151 0.77 1.66 12.99
CA GLY A 151 1.64 0.63 12.42
C GLY A 151 3.10 1.07 12.20
N GLU A 152 3.33 2.38 12.03
CA GLU A 152 4.67 2.93 11.84
C GLU A 152 5.35 3.36 13.16
N LEU A 153 4.69 3.25 14.32
CA LEU A 153 5.23 3.74 15.59
C LEU A 153 6.55 3.04 15.98
N GLY A 154 6.64 1.73 15.74
CA GLY A 154 7.84 0.95 16.07
C GLY A 154 9.03 1.33 15.19
N ASP A 155 8.82 1.36 13.87
CA ASP A 155 9.84 1.78 12.90
C ASP A 155 10.27 3.24 13.09
N PHE A 156 9.35 4.10 13.55
CA PHE A 156 9.65 5.50 13.83
C PHE A 156 10.55 5.69 15.06
N SER A 157 10.33 4.93 16.14
CA SER A 157 11.09 5.10 17.39
C SER A 157 12.26 4.11 17.56
N GLY A 158 12.35 3.07 16.74
CA GLY A 158 13.31 1.98 16.89
C GLY A 158 13.05 1.10 18.12
N TYR A 159 11.86 1.20 18.72
CA TYR A 159 11.40 0.38 19.82
C TYR A 159 10.29 -0.55 19.29
N ASP A 160 10.29 -1.82 19.69
CA ASP A 160 9.26 -2.78 19.29
C ASP A 160 8.15 -2.83 20.35
N PRO A 161 7.04 -2.09 20.19
CA PRO A 161 5.97 -2.07 21.17
C PRO A 161 5.23 -3.40 21.23
N SER A 162 5.05 -3.91 22.44
CA SER A 162 4.39 -5.20 22.63
C SER A 162 2.93 -5.01 23.07
N GLY A 163 1.99 -5.65 22.35
CA GLY A 163 0.58 -5.56 22.67
C GLY A 163 -0.26 -6.63 21.99
N SER A 164 -1.32 -7.09 22.65
CA SER A 164 -2.28 -8.03 22.05
C SER A 164 -3.16 -7.38 20.99
N ASN A 165 -3.22 -6.04 20.96
CA ASN A 165 -3.97 -5.23 20.01
C ASN A 165 -3.21 -3.94 19.73
N LYS A 166 -3.48 -3.33 18.57
CA LYS A 166 -2.89 -2.04 18.13
C LYS A 166 -3.08 -0.88 19.12
N LEU A 167 -4.18 -0.89 19.88
CA LEU A 167 -4.41 0.10 20.94
C LEU A 167 -3.46 -0.11 22.14
N THR A 168 -3.25 -1.35 22.55
CA THR A 168 -2.34 -1.70 23.65
C THR A 168 -0.89 -1.42 23.26
N GLU A 169 -0.53 -1.72 22.03
CA GLU A 169 0.75 -1.39 21.41
C GLU A 169 1.04 0.12 21.47
N THR A 170 0.04 0.95 21.14
CA THR A 170 0.15 2.41 21.25
C THR A 170 0.37 2.89 22.68
N ILE A 171 -0.32 2.29 23.65
CA ILE A 171 -0.16 2.64 25.07
C ILE A 171 1.23 2.25 25.57
N ASP A 172 1.73 1.07 25.20
CA ASP A 172 3.07 0.60 25.54
C ASP A 172 4.15 1.52 24.95
N TRP A 173 3.97 1.95 23.70
CA TRP A 173 4.87 2.89 23.03
C TRP A 173 4.97 4.25 23.74
N ILE A 174 3.84 4.80 24.21
CA ILE A 174 3.81 6.05 24.99
C ILE A 174 4.38 5.84 26.40
N ALA A 175 4.12 4.69 27.03
CA ALA A 175 4.62 4.40 28.37
C ALA A 175 6.15 4.25 28.39
N ASN A 176 6.73 3.73 27.31
CA ASN A 176 8.17 3.45 27.19
C ASN A 176 8.92 4.50 26.33
N LEU A 177 8.56 5.78 26.46
CA LEU A 177 9.28 6.90 25.82
C LEU A 177 10.80 6.93 26.10
N GLY A 178 11.23 6.35 27.22
CA GLY A 178 12.64 6.31 27.62
C GLY A 178 13.49 5.26 26.88
N SER A 179 12.87 4.28 26.21
CA SER A 179 13.57 3.21 25.47
C SER A 179 13.65 3.47 23.97
N TRP A 180 13.24 4.65 23.50
CA TRP A 180 13.33 5.00 22.09
C TRP A 180 14.79 5.13 21.65
N ASP A 181 15.11 4.57 20.49
CA ASP A 181 16.42 4.78 19.89
C ASP A 181 16.48 6.18 19.30
N LEU A 182 17.35 7.01 19.90
CA LEU A 182 17.54 8.40 19.50
C LEU A 182 18.00 8.53 18.05
N THR A 183 18.79 7.58 17.55
CA THR A 183 19.32 7.61 16.19
C THR A 183 18.22 7.31 15.18
N THR A 184 17.45 6.24 15.39
CA THR A 184 16.31 5.85 14.53
C THR A 184 15.24 6.94 14.51
N THR A 185 14.90 7.48 15.69
CA THR A 185 13.94 8.59 15.79
C THR A 185 14.42 9.84 15.04
N LEU A 186 15.72 10.17 15.16
CA LEU A 186 16.29 11.32 14.44
C LEU A 186 16.24 11.11 12.93
N VAL A 187 16.59 9.91 12.44
CA VAL A 187 16.50 9.57 11.01
C VAL A 187 15.06 9.69 10.52
N ALA A 188 14.08 9.17 11.27
CA ALA A 188 12.67 9.27 10.91
C ALA A 188 12.20 10.73 10.84
N VAL A 189 12.52 11.56 11.85
CA VAL A 189 12.19 13.00 11.88
C VAL A 189 12.85 13.75 10.72
N VAL A 190 14.13 13.48 10.44
CA VAL A 190 14.86 14.09 9.31
C VAL A 190 14.22 13.68 7.98
N THR A 191 13.81 12.43 7.83
CA THR A 191 13.12 11.94 6.64
C THR A 191 11.83 12.70 6.40
N VAL A 192 10.98 12.83 7.43
CA VAL A 192 9.73 13.61 7.35
C VAL A 192 10.02 15.08 7.02
N ALA A 193 11.02 15.69 7.66
CA ALA A 193 11.40 17.07 7.40
C ALA A 193 11.84 17.28 5.94
N ILE A 194 12.66 16.37 5.39
CA ILE A 194 13.09 16.41 3.99
C ILE A 194 11.86 16.31 3.07
N VAL A 195 10.95 15.38 3.31
CA VAL A 195 9.73 15.23 2.49
C VAL A 195 8.89 16.51 2.50
N VAL A 196 8.68 17.12 3.68
CA VAL A 196 7.92 18.36 3.83
C VAL A 196 8.61 19.53 3.10
N VAL A 197 9.92 19.69 3.27
CA VAL A 197 10.70 20.73 2.59
C VAL A 197 10.67 20.56 1.08
N LEU A 198 10.81 19.33 0.58
CA LEU A 198 10.75 19.05 -0.84
C LEU A 198 9.34 19.23 -1.42
N LYS A 199 8.27 18.98 -0.63
CA LYS A 199 6.88 19.27 -1.02
C LYS A 199 6.58 20.76 -1.10
N LEU A 200 7.29 21.61 -0.35
CA LEU A 200 7.15 23.07 -0.45
C LEU A 200 7.71 23.63 -1.77
N VAL A 201 8.53 22.86 -2.49
CA VAL A 201 9.09 23.26 -3.78
C VAL A 201 8.29 22.60 -4.92
N PRO A 202 7.52 23.37 -5.71
CA PRO A 202 6.60 22.82 -6.72
C PRO A 202 7.32 22.04 -7.84
N ALA A 203 8.61 22.32 -8.08
CA ALA A 203 9.42 21.56 -9.03
C ALA A 203 9.73 20.13 -8.56
N THR A 204 9.74 19.89 -7.24
CA THR A 204 10.21 18.64 -6.63
C THR A 204 9.08 17.83 -5.99
N GLU A 205 7.87 18.40 -5.89
CA GLU A 205 6.70 17.79 -5.26
C GLU A 205 6.46 16.35 -5.73
N ARG A 206 6.54 16.10 -7.05
CA ARG A 206 6.31 14.77 -7.65
C ARG A 206 7.32 13.70 -7.27
N PHE A 207 8.54 14.10 -6.92
CA PHE A 207 9.65 13.19 -6.63
C PHE A 207 10.10 13.28 -5.17
N SER A 208 9.40 14.05 -4.34
CA SER A 208 9.79 14.35 -2.96
C SER A 208 10.08 13.09 -2.14
N SER A 209 9.17 12.11 -2.17
CA SER A 209 9.31 10.85 -1.45
C SER A 209 10.48 9.99 -1.93
N VAL A 210 10.65 9.87 -3.25
CA VAL A 210 11.74 9.09 -3.85
C VAL A 210 13.10 9.74 -3.59
N ILE A 211 13.18 11.07 -3.69
CA ILE A 211 14.40 11.82 -3.38
C ILE A 211 14.73 11.70 -1.90
N ALA A 212 13.73 11.84 -1.02
CA ALA A 212 13.91 11.66 0.41
C ALA A 212 14.44 10.26 0.73
N LEU A 213 13.84 9.22 0.15
CA LEU A 213 14.30 7.84 0.29
C LEU A 213 15.77 7.71 -0.12
N ILE A 214 16.15 8.15 -1.32
CA ILE A 214 17.53 8.03 -1.82
C ILE A 214 18.51 8.78 -0.91
N VAL A 215 18.19 10.02 -0.54
CA VAL A 215 19.06 10.87 0.28
C VAL A 215 19.24 10.29 1.68
N VAL A 216 18.16 9.84 2.31
CA VAL A 216 18.21 9.26 3.66
C VAL A 216 18.91 7.91 3.63
N SER A 217 18.58 7.01 2.70
CA SER A 217 19.26 5.72 2.57
C SER A 217 20.77 5.89 2.29
N ALA A 218 21.16 6.84 1.45
CA ALA A 218 22.58 7.17 1.25
C ALA A 218 23.24 7.73 2.52
N GLY A 219 22.54 8.61 3.25
CA GLY A 219 23.04 9.16 4.51
C GLY A 219 23.27 8.08 5.57
N VAL A 220 22.29 7.19 5.77
CA VAL A 220 22.37 6.08 6.74
C VAL A 220 23.50 5.12 6.36
N THR A 221 23.62 4.75 5.08
CA THR A 221 24.69 3.83 4.64
C THR A 221 26.10 4.42 4.74
N LEU A 222 26.26 5.75 4.60
CA LEU A 222 27.56 6.42 4.75
C LEU A 222 27.95 6.63 6.22
N ILE A 223 26.98 6.92 7.09
CA ILE A 223 27.22 7.14 8.53
C ILE A 223 27.35 5.80 9.27
N GLY A 224 26.67 4.76 8.80
CA GLY A 224 26.69 3.40 9.36
C GLY A 224 26.21 3.29 10.80
N PRO A 225 25.07 3.89 11.20
CA PRO A 225 24.54 3.67 12.54
C PRO A 225 24.06 2.22 12.70
N GLU A 226 24.60 1.49 13.68
CA GLU A 226 24.22 0.10 13.96
C GLU A 226 22.80 -0.05 14.51
N SER A 227 22.18 1.03 15.00
CA SER A 227 20.85 1.01 15.61
C SER A 227 19.68 1.18 14.64
N VAL A 228 19.95 1.50 13.37
CA VAL A 228 18.90 1.71 12.36
C VAL A 228 18.73 0.42 11.58
N ALA A 229 17.58 -0.23 11.73
CA ALA A 229 17.23 -1.39 10.93
C ALA A 229 17.17 -1.01 9.44
N VAL A 230 17.96 -1.70 8.62
CA VAL A 230 17.91 -1.54 7.16
C VAL A 230 17.04 -2.67 6.58
N VAL A 231 16.43 -2.45 5.42
CA VAL A 231 15.60 -3.46 4.72
C VAL A 231 16.28 -4.82 4.62
N ARG A 232 17.61 -4.87 4.48
CA ARG A 232 18.39 -6.11 4.44
C ARG A 232 18.36 -6.89 5.76
N ASP A 233 18.20 -6.21 6.88
CA ASP A 233 18.15 -6.79 8.21
C ASP A 233 16.75 -7.36 8.52
N ILE A 234 15.75 -6.97 7.72
CA ILE A 234 14.34 -7.36 7.89
C ILE A 234 14.00 -8.56 7.01
N ALA A 235 14.46 -8.58 5.75
CA ALA A 235 14.23 -9.72 4.86
C ALA A 235 15.36 -9.90 3.82
N GLU A 236 15.69 -11.16 3.53
CA GLU A 236 16.49 -11.49 2.36
C GLU A 236 15.66 -11.30 1.09
N ILE A 237 16.03 -10.35 0.23
CA ILE A 237 15.37 -10.14 -1.06
C ILE A 237 15.99 -11.10 -2.08
N PRO A 238 15.32 -12.19 -2.49
CA PRO A 238 15.88 -13.12 -3.45
C PRO A 238 15.92 -12.48 -4.84
N ASN A 239 16.99 -12.76 -5.59
CA ASN A 239 17.13 -12.32 -6.99
C ASN A 239 16.32 -13.18 -7.99
N SER A 240 15.25 -13.81 -7.54
CA SER A 240 14.39 -14.67 -8.34
C SER A 240 13.01 -14.07 -8.53
N LEU A 241 12.41 -14.34 -9.69
CA LEU A 241 10.99 -14.05 -9.92
C LEU A 241 10.12 -14.88 -8.97
N PRO A 242 8.94 -14.37 -8.57
CA PRO A 242 8.00 -15.15 -7.78
C PRO A 242 7.59 -16.40 -8.56
N MET A 243 7.91 -17.57 -8.01
CA MET A 243 7.43 -18.83 -8.58
C MET A 243 5.92 -18.95 -8.30
N PRO A 244 5.08 -19.23 -9.31
CA PRO A 244 3.67 -19.45 -9.09
C PRO A 244 3.47 -20.59 -8.09
N MET A 245 2.83 -20.29 -6.96
CA MET A 245 2.40 -21.29 -5.99
C MET A 245 0.91 -21.58 -6.16
N LEU A 246 0.53 -22.85 -6.06
CA LEU A 246 -0.87 -23.23 -6.06
C LEU A 246 -1.49 -22.91 -4.70
N PRO A 247 -2.74 -22.43 -4.66
CA PRO A 247 -3.45 -22.20 -3.41
C PRO A 247 -3.64 -23.51 -2.67
N ASP A 248 -3.39 -23.48 -1.37
CA ASP A 248 -3.64 -24.62 -0.48
C ASP A 248 -5.11 -24.64 -0.08
N PHE A 249 -5.86 -25.61 -0.62
CA PHE A 249 -7.29 -25.75 -0.36
C PHE A 249 -7.60 -26.16 1.08
N SER A 250 -6.61 -26.65 1.84
CA SER A 250 -6.81 -26.99 3.26
C SER A 250 -6.98 -25.74 4.14
N LEU A 251 -6.44 -24.59 3.75
CA LEU A 251 -6.55 -23.32 4.48
C LEU A 251 -7.80 -22.51 4.10
N VAL A 252 -8.57 -22.98 3.12
CA VAL A 252 -9.76 -22.27 2.63
C VAL A 252 -10.82 -22.06 3.72
N PRO A 253 -11.17 -23.03 4.58
CA PRO A 253 -12.18 -22.83 5.61
C PRO A 253 -11.83 -21.70 6.58
N ASP A 254 -10.56 -21.60 6.95
CA ASP A 254 -10.07 -20.61 7.91
C ASP A 254 -9.96 -19.22 7.28
N LEU A 255 -9.58 -19.15 6.00
CA LEU A 255 -9.37 -17.89 5.27
C LEU A 255 -10.60 -17.40 4.50
N ALA A 256 -11.64 -18.22 4.33
CA ALA A 256 -12.80 -17.89 3.51
C ALA A 256 -13.50 -16.63 4.00
N LEU A 257 -13.81 -16.55 5.30
CA LEU A 257 -14.49 -15.38 5.86
C LEU A 257 -13.63 -14.13 5.74
N GLY A 258 -12.34 -14.24 6.08
CA GLY A 258 -11.39 -13.14 5.96
C GLY A 258 -11.21 -12.65 4.51
N SER A 259 -11.21 -13.54 3.53
CA SER A 259 -11.12 -13.17 2.11
C SER A 259 -12.31 -12.34 1.62
N VAL A 260 -13.51 -12.57 2.17
CA VAL A 260 -14.69 -11.73 1.89
C VAL A 260 -14.50 -10.34 2.46
N SER A 261 -13.99 -10.22 3.69
CA SER A 261 -13.69 -8.94 4.33
C SER A 261 -12.66 -8.14 3.53
N VAL A 262 -11.54 -8.77 3.15
CA VAL A 262 -10.51 -8.14 2.30
C VAL A 262 -11.09 -7.73 0.94
N ALA A 263 -11.93 -8.57 0.34
CA ALA A 263 -12.58 -8.25 -0.94
C ALA A 263 -13.49 -7.03 -0.85
N LEU A 264 -14.32 -6.94 0.19
CA LEU A 264 -15.18 -5.79 0.44
C LEU A 264 -14.37 -4.51 0.66
N VAL A 265 -13.31 -4.57 1.47
CA VAL A 265 -12.42 -3.43 1.73
C VAL A 265 -11.78 -2.91 0.44
N ALA A 266 -11.35 -3.79 -0.45
CA ALA A 266 -10.77 -3.38 -1.72
C ALA A 266 -11.81 -2.81 -2.70
N LEU A 267 -13.02 -3.39 -2.76
CA LEU A 267 -14.12 -2.86 -3.60
C LEU A 267 -14.57 -1.47 -3.14
N VAL A 268 -14.69 -1.26 -1.82
CA VAL A 268 -15.04 0.04 -1.23
C VAL A 268 -13.98 1.09 -1.56
N GLN A 269 -12.70 0.75 -1.45
CA GLN A 269 -11.62 1.66 -1.84
C GLN A 269 -11.60 1.96 -3.33
N GLY A 270 -11.83 0.94 -4.17
CA GLY A 270 -11.88 1.11 -5.61
C GLY A 270 -13.01 2.00 -6.11
N ALA A 271 -14.12 2.09 -5.37
CA ALA A 271 -15.23 2.99 -5.69
C ALA A 271 -15.09 4.40 -5.07
N GLY A 272 -14.24 4.55 -4.06
CA GLY A 272 -14.00 5.82 -3.37
C GLY A 272 -13.01 6.76 -4.05
N ILE A 273 -12.37 6.31 -5.15
CA ILE A 273 -11.36 7.04 -5.93
C ILE A 273 -11.89 7.41 -7.32
#